data_AF-A0A0J8SW54-F1
#
_entry.id   AF-A0A0J8SW54-F1
#
_cell.length_a   1.000
_cell.length_b   1.000
_cell.length_c   1.000
_cell.angle_alpha   90.00
_cell.angle_beta   90.00
_cell.angle_gamma   90.00
#
_symmetry.space_group_name_H-M   'P 1'
#
loop_
_entity.id
_entity.type
_entity.pdbx_description
1 polymer ?
#
loop_
_entity_poly.entity_id
_entity_poly.type
_entity_poly.pdbx_seq_one_letter_code
_entity_poly.pdbx_strand_id
1 'polypeptide(L)'
;HVAFGTIDSWLLWNLNQGAEHVIEASNASRTMLMNLQPQRWDESLLDLFNIPAAVLQRIISSDCHIADTAPGLLGATIPITGILGDQQSALFGQSCFEPGMAKNTYGNGCFMLFNTGHDIQLVSARIRKKNVEKGYFQNEKRFIVRLIDHHVGYFVGSLWEFGFQRRTIRPRQ
;
A
#
# COMPACT_ATOMS: atom_id res chain seq x y z
N HIS A 1 -23.40 14.12 3.60
CA HIS A 1 -22.83 12.76 3.50
C HIS A 1 -21.33 12.89 3.28
N VAL A 2 -20.52 12.10 3.99
CA VAL A 2 -19.04 12.07 3.87
C VAL A 2 -18.66 10.67 3.44
N ALA A 3 -17.71 10.55 2.52
CA ALA A 3 -17.14 9.30 2.05
C ALA A 3 -15.62 9.33 2.28
N PHE A 4 -15.08 8.26 2.85
CA PHE A 4 -13.63 8.08 2.97
C PHE A 4 -13.07 7.52 1.64
N GLY A 5 -11.85 7.92 1.30
CA GLY A 5 -11.06 7.09 0.40
C GLY A 5 -9.66 7.55 0.06
N THR A 6 -8.85 6.57 -0.30
CA THR A 6 -7.54 6.73 -0.93
C THR A 6 -7.72 7.21 -2.38
N ILE A 7 -6.61 7.57 -3.04
CA ILE A 7 -6.65 8.18 -4.38
C ILE A 7 -7.29 7.25 -5.42
N ASP A 8 -7.08 5.94 -5.33
CA ASP A 8 -7.71 4.95 -6.21
C ASP A 8 -9.24 4.96 -6.09
N SER A 9 -9.77 4.94 -4.86
CA SER A 9 -11.21 5.03 -4.62
C SER A 9 -11.79 6.35 -5.12
N TRP A 10 -11.09 7.47 -4.90
CA TRP A 10 -11.54 8.78 -5.38
C TRP A 10 -11.56 8.84 -6.91
N LEU A 11 -10.51 8.34 -7.57
CA LEU A 11 -10.45 8.30 -9.04
C LEU A 11 -11.59 7.45 -9.61
N LEU A 12 -11.79 6.24 -9.08
CA LEU A 12 -12.86 5.36 -9.51
C LEU A 12 -14.23 6.01 -9.35
N TRP A 13 -14.49 6.60 -8.17
CA TRP A 13 -15.73 7.31 -7.88
C TRP A 13 -16.03 8.41 -8.90
N ASN A 14 -15.03 9.19 -9.29
CA ASN A 14 -15.22 10.22 -10.32
C ASN A 14 -15.40 9.63 -11.72
N LEU A 15 -14.66 8.57 -12.05
CA LEU A 15 -14.71 7.92 -13.36
C LEU A 15 -16.05 7.24 -13.62
N ASN A 16 -16.72 6.72 -12.59
CA ASN A 16 -18.02 6.06 -12.70
C ASN A 16 -19.20 6.90 -12.13
N GLN A 17 -18.98 8.18 -11.87
CA GLN A 17 -19.98 9.11 -11.30
C GLN A 17 -20.65 8.61 -10.02
N GLY A 18 -19.87 7.98 -9.14
CA GLY A 18 -20.30 7.53 -7.82
C GLY A 18 -21.08 6.22 -7.81
N ALA A 19 -21.04 5.46 -8.91
CA ALA A 19 -21.68 4.15 -8.99
C ALA A 19 -21.08 3.13 -8.01
N GLU A 20 -19.76 3.19 -7.78
CA GLU A 20 -19.05 2.27 -6.88
C GLU A 20 -18.21 3.03 -5.85
N HIS A 21 -18.36 2.63 -4.57
CA HIS A 21 -17.51 3.07 -3.45
C HIS A 21 -16.65 1.89 -2.98
N VAL A 22 -15.55 1.66 -3.70
CA VAL A 22 -14.65 0.52 -3.48
C VAL A 22 -13.20 0.97 -3.32
N ILE A 23 -12.39 0.15 -2.66
CA ILE A 23 -10.95 0.33 -2.50
C ILE A 23 -10.25 -0.99 -2.81
N GLU A 24 -9.11 -0.93 -3.46
CA GLU A 24 -8.36 -2.13 -3.75
C GLU A 24 -7.51 -2.60 -2.55
N ALA A 25 -7.38 -3.92 -2.37
CA ALA A 25 -6.76 -4.53 -1.19
C ALA A 25 -5.35 -4.01 -0.86
N SER A 26 -4.50 -3.79 -1.86
CA SER A 26 -3.16 -3.25 -1.66
C SER A 26 -3.20 -1.81 -1.15
N ASN A 27 -4.13 -0.97 -1.64
CA ASN A 27 -4.37 0.37 -1.13
C ASN A 27 -5.00 0.37 0.27
N ALA A 28 -5.98 -0.51 0.51
CA ALA A 28 -6.64 -0.68 1.81
C ALA A 28 -5.62 -1.05 2.91
N SER A 29 -4.63 -1.89 2.60
CA SER A 29 -3.56 -2.24 3.54
C SER A 29 -2.71 -1.04 4.01
N ARG A 30 -2.73 0.08 3.29
CA ARG A 30 -1.97 1.30 3.61
C ARG A 30 -2.72 2.24 4.57
N THR A 31 -3.98 1.95 4.85
CA THR A 31 -4.83 2.78 5.72
C THR A 31 -4.56 2.57 7.21
N MET A 32 -3.87 1.48 7.58
CA MET A 32 -3.79 0.96 8.95
C MET A 32 -5.13 0.49 9.53
N LEU A 33 -6.22 0.47 8.75
CA LEU A 33 -7.56 0.07 9.20
C LEU A 33 -7.95 -1.33 8.73
N MET A 34 -7.21 -1.90 7.79
CA MET A 34 -7.46 -3.24 7.26
C MET A 34 -6.68 -4.29 8.05
N ASN A 35 -7.37 -5.34 8.48
CA ASN A 35 -6.74 -6.57 8.93
C ASN A 35 -6.28 -7.39 7.70
N LEU A 36 -4.98 -7.72 7.63
CA LEU A 36 -4.39 -8.45 6.50
C LEU A 36 -4.90 -9.90 6.37
N GLN A 37 -5.40 -10.48 7.46
CA GLN A 37 -6.10 -11.77 7.50
C GLN A 37 -7.30 -11.63 8.45
N PRO A 38 -8.50 -11.34 7.92
CA PRO A 38 -9.05 -11.91 6.68
C PRO A 38 -9.18 -10.95 5.47
N GLN A 39 -8.42 -9.85 5.39
CA GLN A 39 -8.59 -8.77 4.39
C GLN A 39 -9.92 -8.03 4.50
N ARG A 40 -10.25 -7.63 5.73
CA ARG A 40 -11.45 -6.84 6.05
C ARG A 40 -11.05 -5.66 6.91
N TRP A 41 -11.93 -4.66 7.00
CA TRP A 41 -11.76 -3.61 7.99
C TRP A 41 -11.72 -4.21 9.40
N ASP A 42 -10.76 -3.76 10.20
CA ASP A 42 -10.57 -4.22 11.56
C ASP A 42 -11.46 -3.44 12.51
N GLU A 43 -12.54 -4.08 12.98
CA GLU A 43 -13.54 -3.45 13.86
C GLU A 43 -12.92 -2.81 15.11
N SER A 44 -11.88 -3.43 15.68
CA SER A 44 -11.21 -2.89 16.87
C SER A 44 -10.45 -1.59 16.59
N LEU A 45 -9.87 -1.47 15.39
CA LEU A 45 -9.21 -0.23 14.95
C LEU A 45 -10.23 0.84 14.58
N LEU A 46 -11.36 0.45 13.97
CA LEU A 46 -12.44 1.39 13.69
C LEU A 46 -13.02 1.98 14.98
N ASP A 47 -13.26 1.15 15.99
CA ASP A 47 -13.72 1.58 17.32
C ASP A 47 -12.69 2.49 17.99
N LEU A 48 -11.40 2.10 17.95
CA LEU A 48 -10.30 2.88 18.53
C LEU A 48 -10.20 4.30 17.95
N PHE A 49 -10.39 4.43 16.64
CA PHE A 49 -10.32 5.72 15.96
C PHE A 49 -11.68 6.42 15.83
N ASN A 50 -12.76 5.83 16.38
CA ASN A 50 -14.13 6.32 16.27
C ASN A 50 -14.55 6.57 14.81
N ILE A 51 -14.25 5.61 13.93
CA ILE A 51 -14.57 5.66 12.50
C ILE A 51 -15.83 4.82 12.24
N PRO A 52 -16.95 5.42 11.79
CA PRO A 52 -18.13 4.65 11.44
C PRO A 52 -17.86 3.78 10.21
N ALA A 53 -18.06 2.45 10.31
CA ALA A 53 -17.80 1.52 9.20
C ALA A 53 -18.54 1.89 7.89
N ALA A 54 -19.71 2.54 7.99
CA ALA A 54 -20.51 2.98 6.85
C ALA A 54 -19.84 4.04 5.95
N VAL A 55 -18.76 4.70 6.41
CA VAL A 55 -18.02 5.67 5.58
C VAL A 55 -16.90 5.02 4.76
N LEU A 56 -16.59 3.75 5.03
CA LEU A 56 -15.51 3.02 4.39
C LEU A 56 -15.99 2.28 3.14
N GLN A 57 -15.09 2.15 2.19
CA GLN A 57 -15.32 1.46 0.93
C GLN A 57 -15.37 -0.05 1.11
N ARG A 58 -16.01 -0.75 0.17
CA ARG A 58 -15.86 -2.20 0.05
C ARG A 58 -14.47 -2.54 -0.50
N ILE A 59 -13.75 -3.43 0.18
CA ILE A 59 -12.43 -3.91 -0.27
C ILE A 59 -12.62 -4.90 -1.42
N ILE A 60 -11.88 -4.72 -2.51
CA ILE A 60 -11.93 -5.56 -3.72
C ILE A 60 -10.54 -6.11 -4.10
N SER A 61 -10.52 -7.14 -4.93
CA SER A 61 -9.31 -7.67 -5.58
C SER A 61 -8.77 -6.69 -6.62
N SER A 62 -7.49 -6.86 -6.97
CA SER A 62 -6.76 -5.96 -7.87
C SER A 62 -7.09 -6.16 -9.35
N ASP A 63 -7.72 -7.28 -9.71
CA ASP A 63 -7.77 -7.86 -11.05
C ASP A 63 -9.14 -8.44 -11.41
N CYS A 64 -10.21 -7.70 -11.12
CA CYS A 64 -11.57 -8.05 -11.52
C CYS A 64 -12.19 -6.97 -12.40
N HIS A 65 -13.35 -7.24 -13.03
CA HIS A 65 -14.19 -6.14 -13.49
C HIS A 65 -14.69 -5.35 -12.26
N ILE A 66 -14.40 -4.05 -12.21
CA ILE A 66 -14.68 -3.20 -11.06
C ILE A 66 -15.87 -2.30 -11.36
N ALA A 67 -15.81 -1.59 -12.48
CA ALA A 67 -16.86 -0.70 -12.97
C ALA A 67 -16.60 -0.35 -14.44
N ASP A 68 -17.58 0.25 -15.08
CA ASP A 68 -17.38 0.96 -16.33
C ASP A 68 -17.30 2.47 -16.08
N THR A 69 -16.52 3.19 -16.89
CA THR A 69 -16.55 4.66 -16.85
C THR A 69 -17.93 5.18 -17.23
N ALA A 70 -18.35 6.28 -16.63
CA ALA A 70 -19.64 6.87 -16.91
C ALA A 70 -19.80 7.25 -18.39
N PRO A 71 -21.00 7.03 -18.98
CA PRO A 71 -21.26 7.41 -20.37
C PRO A 71 -20.97 8.89 -20.62
N GLY A 72 -20.32 9.18 -21.75
CA GLY A 72 -19.99 10.55 -22.14
C GLY A 72 -18.73 11.13 -21.48
N LEU A 73 -18.07 10.41 -20.56
CA LEU A 73 -16.84 10.91 -19.91
C LEU A 73 -15.62 10.87 -20.84
N LEU A 74 -15.43 9.77 -21.57
CA LEU A 74 -14.21 9.53 -22.38
C LEU A 74 -14.53 9.24 -23.86
N GLY A 75 -15.70 9.65 -24.35
CA GLY A 75 -16.15 9.39 -25.73
C GLY A 75 -16.58 7.92 -26.00
N ALA A 76 -16.28 7.01 -25.08
CA ALA A 76 -16.77 5.64 -25.03
C ALA A 76 -16.90 5.19 -23.57
N THR A 77 -17.62 4.09 -23.35
CA THR A 77 -17.67 3.41 -22.05
C THR A 77 -16.46 2.48 -21.98
N ILE A 78 -15.52 2.77 -21.08
CA ILE A 78 -14.28 2.01 -20.92
C ILE A 78 -14.38 1.19 -19.63
N PRO A 79 -14.15 -0.14 -19.69
CA PRO A 79 -14.16 -0.97 -18.49
C PRO A 79 -12.91 -0.70 -17.65
N ILE A 80 -13.10 -0.56 -16.34
CA ILE A 80 -12.05 -0.48 -15.33
C ILE A 80 -11.91 -1.87 -14.72
N THR A 81 -10.83 -2.57 -15.08
CA THR A 81 -10.62 -3.98 -14.72
C THR A 81 -9.40 -4.21 -13.84
N GLY A 82 -8.75 -3.14 -13.38
CA GLY A 82 -7.54 -3.27 -12.58
C GLY A 82 -7.22 -2.00 -11.82
N ILE A 83 -6.94 -2.17 -10.53
CA ILE A 83 -6.45 -1.11 -9.63
C ILE A 83 -5.33 -1.73 -8.82
N LEU A 84 -4.19 -1.05 -8.73
CA LEU A 84 -3.08 -1.46 -7.87
C LEU A 84 -2.46 -0.21 -7.26
N GLY A 85 -1.93 -0.32 -6.04
CA GLY A 85 -1.08 0.72 -5.46
C GLY A 85 0.14 1.02 -6.35
N ASP A 86 0.71 2.22 -6.23
CA ASP A 86 1.82 2.68 -7.07
C ASP A 86 3.07 1.79 -6.98
N GLN A 87 3.53 1.47 -5.77
CA GLN A 87 4.71 0.64 -5.58
C GLN A 87 4.45 -0.82 -5.93
N GLN A 88 3.23 -1.26 -5.66
CA GLN A 88 2.70 -2.58 -5.95
C GLN A 88 2.62 -2.84 -7.45
N SER A 89 2.08 -1.87 -8.21
CA SER A 89 2.05 -1.91 -9.67
C SER A 89 3.45 -1.84 -10.28
N ALA A 90 4.37 -1.06 -9.71
CA ALA A 90 5.76 -1.01 -10.17
C ALA A 90 6.48 -2.36 -10.02
N LEU A 91 6.20 -3.08 -8.94
CA LEU A 91 6.74 -4.41 -8.70
C LEU A 91 6.10 -5.46 -9.62
N PHE A 92 4.79 -5.40 -9.81
CA PHE A 92 4.05 -6.25 -10.76
C PHE A 92 4.56 -6.05 -12.20
N GLY A 93 4.71 -4.80 -12.63
CA GLY A 93 5.25 -4.45 -13.96
C GLY A 93 6.71 -4.87 -14.17
N GLN A 94 7.45 -5.14 -13.09
CA GLN A 94 8.82 -5.70 -13.13
C GLN A 94 8.82 -7.23 -13.13
N SER A 95 7.66 -7.87 -13.34
CA SER A 95 7.50 -9.33 -13.36
C SER A 95 8.01 -10.02 -12.10
N CYS A 96 7.93 -9.34 -10.95
CA CYS A 96 8.35 -9.88 -9.65
C CYS A 96 7.28 -10.81 -9.05
N PHE A 97 6.89 -11.84 -9.79
CA PHE A 97 5.79 -12.73 -9.43
C PHE A 97 6.20 -13.83 -8.45
N GLU A 98 7.47 -14.23 -8.47
CA GLU A 98 7.97 -15.29 -7.62
C GLU A 98 8.38 -14.80 -6.23
N PRO A 99 8.12 -15.56 -5.16
CA PRO A 99 8.66 -15.29 -3.84
C PRO A 99 10.19 -15.15 -3.89
N GLY A 100 10.74 -14.17 -3.18
CA GLY A 100 12.17 -13.86 -3.23
C GLY A 100 12.55 -12.73 -4.19
N MET A 101 11.67 -12.38 -5.14
CA MET A 101 11.90 -11.26 -6.04
C MET A 101 11.65 -9.92 -5.33
N ALA A 102 12.45 -8.91 -5.68
CA ALA A 102 12.34 -7.59 -5.08
C ALA A 102 12.50 -6.49 -6.12
N LYS A 103 11.83 -5.36 -5.85
CA LYS A 103 12.01 -4.10 -6.57
C LYS A 103 12.40 -3.02 -5.57
N ASN A 104 13.31 -2.16 -6.00
CA ASN A 104 13.54 -0.88 -5.36
C ASN A 104 13.18 0.26 -6.34
N THR A 105 12.36 1.19 -5.88
CA THR A 105 12.00 2.41 -6.63
C THR A 105 12.76 3.58 -6.02
N TYR A 106 13.58 4.25 -6.86
CA TYR A 106 14.37 5.41 -6.46
C TYR A 106 13.71 6.70 -6.96
N GLY A 107 13.18 7.49 -6.04
CA GLY A 107 12.68 8.85 -6.29
C GLY A 107 13.15 9.79 -5.18
N ASN A 108 12.31 10.74 -4.78
CA ASN A 108 12.59 11.57 -3.60
C ASN A 108 12.64 10.75 -2.29
N GLY A 109 11.94 9.61 -2.26
CA GLY A 109 12.11 8.55 -1.27
C GLY A 109 12.57 7.24 -1.94
N CYS A 110 13.01 6.27 -1.14
CA CYS A 110 13.33 4.92 -1.61
C CYS A 110 12.34 3.90 -1.02
N PHE A 111 11.72 3.11 -1.89
CA PHE A 111 10.78 2.06 -1.50
C PHE A 111 11.26 0.71 -2.02
N MET A 112 11.65 -0.15 -1.09
CA MET A 112 11.97 -1.54 -1.37
C MET A 112 10.76 -2.42 -1.07
N LEU A 113 10.34 -3.20 -2.07
CA LEU A 113 9.29 -4.20 -1.94
C LEU A 113 9.87 -5.57 -2.26
N PHE A 114 9.51 -6.56 -1.46
CA PHE A 114 9.95 -7.94 -1.58
C PHE A 114 8.73 -8.87 -1.59
N ASN A 115 8.61 -9.75 -2.59
CA ASN A 115 7.55 -10.74 -2.71
C ASN A 115 7.77 -11.89 -1.73
N THR A 116 6.80 -12.14 -0.85
CA THR A 116 6.84 -13.22 0.16
C THR A 116 5.90 -14.38 -0.14
N GLY A 117 5.31 -14.45 -1.33
CA GLY A 117 4.34 -15.51 -1.65
C GLY A 117 3.13 -15.44 -0.73
N HIS A 118 2.43 -16.53 -0.49
CA HIS A 118 1.18 -16.52 0.31
C HIS A 118 1.40 -16.42 1.83
N ASP A 119 2.63 -16.17 2.29
CA ASP A 119 2.94 -16.07 3.70
C ASP A 119 3.12 -14.60 4.13
N ILE A 120 2.34 -14.18 5.13
CA ILE A 120 2.54 -12.91 5.83
C ILE A 120 3.79 -13.03 6.69
N GLN A 121 4.83 -12.28 6.34
CA GLN A 121 6.07 -12.22 7.13
C GLN A 121 5.95 -11.21 8.27
N LEU A 122 5.31 -11.61 9.37
CA LEU A 122 5.25 -10.80 10.59
C LEU A 122 6.64 -10.69 11.22
N VAL A 123 7.22 -9.49 11.19
CA VAL A 123 8.49 -9.25 11.88
C VAL A 123 8.20 -9.03 13.36
N SER A 124 8.59 -9.99 14.22
CA SER A 124 8.69 -9.72 15.65
C SER A 124 9.88 -8.78 15.88
N ALA A 125 9.63 -7.48 15.98
CA ALA A 125 10.65 -6.52 16.39
C ALA A 125 10.94 -6.72 17.88
N ARG A 126 11.85 -7.63 18.22
CA ARG A 126 12.43 -7.68 19.57
C ARG A 126 13.44 -6.54 19.66
N ILE A 127 13.00 -5.37 20.14
CA ILE A 127 13.88 -4.23 20.40
C ILE A 127 14.91 -4.68 21.45
N ARG A 128 16.11 -5.09 21.01
CA ARG A 128 17.25 -5.22 21.92
C ARG A 128 17.73 -3.81 22.23
N LYS A 129 17.49 -3.32 23.45
CA LYS A 129 18.20 -2.17 24.01
C LYS A 129 19.70 -2.51 24.01
N LYS A 130 20.44 -2.14 22.97
CA LYS A 130 21.90 -2.03 23.03
C LYS A 130 22.24 -0.55 23.11
N ASN A 131 22.67 -0.14 24.30
CA ASN A 131 23.37 1.10 24.62
C ASN A 131 22.74 2.39 24.07
N VAL A 132 21.77 2.89 24.84
CA VAL A 132 21.29 4.27 24.77
C VAL A 132 22.41 5.19 25.26
N GLU A 133 23.34 5.57 24.38
CA GLU A 133 24.22 6.73 24.61
C GLU A 133 24.29 7.69 23.41
N LYS A 134 23.63 7.37 22.29
CA LYS A 134 23.40 8.34 21.20
C LYS A 134 21.96 8.23 20.77
N GLY A 135 21.17 9.26 21.07
CA GLY A 135 19.73 9.35 20.83
C GLY A 135 19.38 9.33 19.34
N TYR A 136 19.46 8.18 18.72
CA TYR A 136 18.87 7.89 17.42
C TYR A 136 17.71 6.93 17.62
N PHE A 137 16.48 7.45 17.61
CA PHE A 137 15.29 6.63 17.43
C PHE A 137 15.19 6.26 15.95
N GLN A 138 15.72 5.09 15.57
CA GLN A 138 15.50 4.51 14.26
C GLN A 138 14.13 3.80 14.29
N ASN A 139 13.07 4.52 13.97
CA ASN A 139 11.73 3.94 13.83
C ASN A 139 11.63 3.27 12.46
N GLU A 140 12.02 2.00 12.37
CA GLU A 140 11.71 1.17 11.20
C GLU A 140 10.20 0.83 11.20
N LYS A 141 9.39 1.63 10.52
CA LYS A 141 8.00 1.23 10.20
C LYS A 141 8.04 0.30 8.99
N ARG A 142 8.05 -1.01 9.23
CA ARG A 142 7.93 -2.05 8.21
C ARG A 142 6.45 -2.36 8.00
N PHE A 143 5.96 -2.22 6.78
CA PHE A 143 4.57 -2.50 6.43
C PHE A 143 4.53 -3.77 5.59
N ILE A 144 3.66 -4.70 5.97
CA ILE A 144 3.36 -5.88 5.15
C ILE A 144 2.08 -5.56 4.41
N VAL A 145 2.10 -5.70 3.10
CA VAL A 145 1.01 -5.36 2.20
C VAL A 145 0.75 -6.57 1.32
N ARG A 146 -0.49 -7.08 1.31
CA ARG A 146 -0.87 -8.08 0.30
C ARG A 146 -1.06 -7.40 -1.05
N LEU A 147 -0.55 -8.04 -2.08
CA LEU A 147 -1.02 -7.84 -3.44
C LEU A 147 -1.56 -9.19 -3.90
N ILE A 148 -2.57 -9.14 -4.74
CA ILE A 148 -2.87 -10.16 -5.74
C ILE A 148 -3.70 -11.38 -5.27
N ASP A 149 -4.72 -11.60 -6.10
CA ASP A 149 -5.21 -12.82 -6.75
C ASP A 149 -4.58 -14.16 -6.30
N HIS A 150 -5.23 -15.26 -6.64
CA HIS A 150 -4.83 -16.63 -6.32
C HIS A 150 -3.38 -17.03 -6.69
N HIS A 151 -2.61 -16.17 -7.36
CA HIS A 151 -1.31 -16.48 -7.96
C HIS A 151 -0.10 -15.62 -7.52
N VAL A 152 -0.26 -14.47 -6.87
CA VAL A 152 0.90 -13.65 -6.45
C VAL A 152 0.70 -13.17 -5.01
N GLY A 153 1.78 -13.15 -4.24
CA GLY A 153 1.74 -13.19 -2.78
C GLY A 153 1.65 -11.87 -2.01
N TYR A 154 1.92 -11.93 -0.71
CA TYR A 154 2.19 -10.79 0.14
C TYR A 154 3.53 -10.13 -0.22
N PHE A 155 3.65 -8.86 0.18
CA PHE A 155 4.83 -8.05 -0.03
C PHE A 155 5.20 -7.33 1.26
N VAL A 156 6.50 -7.22 1.52
CA VAL A 156 7.00 -6.40 2.63
C VAL A 156 7.60 -5.14 2.05
N GLY A 157 7.09 -3.99 2.48
CA GLY A 157 7.61 -2.67 2.18
C GLY A 157 8.34 -2.07 3.39
N SER A 158 9.57 -1.61 3.19
CA SER A 158 10.28 -0.78 4.17
C SER A 158 10.51 0.63 3.60
N LEU A 159 10.10 1.66 4.35
CA LEU A 159 10.51 3.04 4.06
C LEU A 159 11.90 3.26 4.67
N TRP A 160 12.90 3.53 3.83
CA TRP A 160 14.21 4.01 4.27
C TRP A 160 14.31 5.50 3.96
N GLU A 161 14.19 6.35 4.97
CA GLU A 161 14.60 7.76 4.86
C GLU A 161 16.12 7.82 4.97
N PHE A 162 16.81 7.82 3.83
CA PHE A 162 18.21 8.25 3.80
C PHE A 162 18.25 9.78 3.89
N GLY A 163 18.43 10.30 5.10
CA GLY A 163 18.87 11.67 5.30
C GLY A 163 20.25 11.85 4.64
N PHE A 164 20.27 12.41 3.43
CA PHE A 164 21.50 12.75 2.72
C PHE A 164 22.13 13.97 3.42
N GLN A 165 22.87 13.75 4.51
CA GLN A 165 23.80 14.78 4.99
C GLN A 165 24.90 14.92 3.93
N ARG A 166 24.89 16.03 3.18
CA ARG A 166 26.04 16.47 2.39
C ARG A 166 27.24 16.56 3.33
N ARG A 167 28.11 15.54 3.33
CA ARG A 167 29.46 15.69 3.85
C ARG A 167 30.23 16.53 2.85
N THR A 168 30.36 17.82 3.10
CA THR A 168 31.42 18.63 2.53
C THR A 168 32.75 18.01 2.96
N ILE A 169 33.42 17.35 2.02
CA ILE A 169 34.81 16.94 2.17
C ILE A 169 35.61 18.23 2.26
N ARG A 170 36.14 18.57 3.45
CA ARG A 170 37.16 19.61 3.54
C ARG A 170 38.46 19.05 2.97
N PRO A 171 39.21 19.80 2.14
CA PRO A 171 40.53 19.36 1.73
C PRO A 171 41.44 19.31 2.98
N ARG A 172 42.21 18.24 3.11
CA ARG A 172 43.33 18.19 4.06
C ARG A 172 44.38 19.21 3.63
N GLN A 173 44.77 20.09 4.54
CA GLN A 173 46.08 20.74 4.51
C GLN A 173 47.11 19.80 5.13
#